data_AF-A0A435SKA7-F1
#
_entry.id   AF-A0A435SKA7-F1
#
_cell.length_a   1.000
_cell.length_b   1.000
_cell.length_c   1.000
_cell.angle_alpha   90.00
_cell.angle_beta   90.00
_cell.angle_gamma   90.00
#
_symmetry.space_group_name_H-M   'P 1'
#
loop_
_entity.id
_entity.type
_entity.pdbx_description
1 polymer ?
#
loop_
_entity_poly.entity_id
_entity_poly.type
_entity_poly.pdbx_seq_one_letter_code
_entity_poly.pdbx_strand_id
1 'polypeptide(L)'
;LLILDEPTAVLAPSEVDGLFSALRSMAAQGLGIIFISHKLNEVRALTHRCTVLRHGRVAGRVDDPANTTSSAMAQLMCGHEIVPPARGPSTPGAAVLTLNGISTSRHSGTALRDVSLAVRAGEILGIAGVSGNGQRALAEVISGVRVPDAGRMTIAGQKVSRFSPREVQALGLGRIPEDRMTTGLVTNLPLADSMVLPRIGTAAFSSRGLLKPDAIRAFAEEQIKAYDIRCPGPMTRAGALSGGNLQKALLARELAFDPKVLIVSQPTRGLDIGAARFIHEKFLDMRA
;
A
#
# COMPACT_ATOMS: atom_id res chain seq x y z
N LEU A 1 -15.26 -24.02 -19.76
CA LEU A 1 -14.46 -23.70 -18.56
C LEU A 1 -14.03 -22.25 -18.66
N LEU A 2 -14.39 -21.42 -17.68
CA LEU A 2 -13.99 -20.01 -17.58
C LEU A 2 -12.99 -19.86 -16.43
N ILE A 3 -11.89 -19.14 -16.63
CA ILE A 3 -10.90 -18.86 -15.59
C ILE A 3 -10.78 -17.35 -15.45
N LEU A 4 -10.93 -16.84 -14.23
CA LEU A 4 -10.88 -15.43 -13.92
C LEU A 4 -9.84 -15.19 -12.83
N ASP A 5 -8.91 -14.28 -13.12
CA ASP A 5 -7.85 -13.89 -12.19
C ASP A 5 -8.13 -12.50 -11.63
N GLU A 6 -8.48 -12.43 -10.34
CA GLU A 6 -8.84 -11.21 -9.60
C GLU A 6 -9.74 -10.22 -10.36
N PRO A 7 -10.87 -10.66 -10.97
CA PRO A 7 -11.66 -9.83 -11.89
C PRO A 7 -12.32 -8.62 -11.22
N THR A 8 -12.30 -8.54 -9.88
CA THR A 8 -12.91 -7.49 -9.06
C THR A 8 -11.89 -6.44 -8.58
N ALA A 9 -10.61 -6.53 -8.97
CA ALA A 9 -9.54 -5.67 -8.42
C ALA A 9 -9.71 -4.17 -8.74
N VAL A 10 -10.43 -3.86 -9.81
CA VAL A 10 -10.65 -2.49 -10.32
C VAL A 10 -12.10 -2.05 -10.31
N LEU A 11 -13.01 -2.93 -9.86
CA LEU A 11 -14.45 -2.68 -9.87
C LEU A 11 -14.90 -1.98 -8.60
N ALA A 12 -15.86 -1.05 -8.75
CA ALA A 12 -16.62 -0.48 -7.64
C ALA A 12 -17.56 -1.54 -7.04
N PRO A 13 -18.00 -1.40 -5.77
CA PRO A 13 -18.86 -2.38 -5.11
C PRO A 13 -20.11 -2.78 -5.91
N SER A 14 -20.80 -1.82 -6.53
CA SER A 14 -21.99 -2.09 -7.36
C SER A 14 -21.69 -2.88 -8.64
N GLU A 15 -20.48 -2.71 -9.21
CA GLU A 15 -20.07 -3.43 -10.42
C GLU A 15 -19.69 -4.88 -10.08
N VAL A 16 -19.17 -5.12 -8.88
CA VAL A 16 -18.89 -6.47 -8.36
C VAL A 16 -20.16 -7.30 -8.28
N ASP A 17 -21.26 -6.72 -7.78
CA ASP A 17 -22.55 -7.42 -7.69
C ASP A 17 -23.08 -7.84 -9.07
N GLY A 18 -22.95 -6.96 -10.07
CA GLY A 18 -23.30 -7.26 -11.46
C GLY A 18 -22.49 -8.41 -12.04
N LEU A 19 -21.18 -8.42 -11.82
CA LEU A 19 -20.29 -9.52 -12.22
C LEU A 19 -20.73 -10.84 -11.55
N PHE A 20 -21.04 -10.81 -10.26
CA PHE A 20 -21.43 -12.02 -9.53
C PHE A 20 -22.74 -12.61 -10.06
N SER A 21 -23.71 -11.77 -10.38
CA SER A 21 -24.97 -12.19 -11.01
C SER A 21 -24.72 -12.91 -12.34
N ALA A 22 -23.87 -12.34 -13.20
CA ALA A 22 -23.50 -12.94 -14.48
C ALA A 22 -22.81 -14.31 -14.30
N LEU A 23 -21.82 -14.38 -13.39
CA LEU A 23 -21.10 -15.63 -13.12
C LEU A 23 -22.00 -16.72 -12.56
N ARG A 24 -22.95 -16.39 -11.68
CA ARG A 24 -23.96 -17.35 -11.20
C ARG A 24 -24.84 -17.86 -12.33
N SER A 25 -25.30 -16.98 -13.22
CA SER A 25 -26.14 -17.37 -14.36
C SER A 25 -25.39 -18.32 -15.30
N MET A 26 -24.13 -18.03 -15.61
CA MET A 26 -23.29 -18.89 -16.45
C MET A 26 -23.03 -20.25 -15.78
N ALA A 27 -22.77 -20.28 -14.47
CA ALA A 27 -22.63 -21.53 -13.73
C ALA A 27 -23.92 -22.36 -13.74
N ALA A 28 -25.09 -21.73 -13.60
CA ALA A 28 -26.39 -22.40 -13.68
C ALA A 28 -26.67 -23.01 -15.06
N GLN A 29 -26.06 -22.47 -16.12
CA GLN A 29 -26.11 -23.02 -17.48
C GLN A 29 -25.09 -24.16 -17.70
N GLY A 30 -24.42 -24.64 -16.64
CA GLY A 30 -23.47 -25.76 -16.70
C GLY A 30 -22.02 -25.36 -17.01
N LEU A 31 -21.70 -24.07 -17.05
CA LEU A 31 -20.32 -23.64 -17.26
C LEU A 31 -19.48 -23.83 -15.99
N GLY A 32 -18.41 -24.62 -16.08
CA GLY A 32 -17.40 -24.66 -15.02
C GLY A 32 -16.63 -23.35 -14.95
N ILE A 33 -16.51 -22.76 -13.75
CA ILE A 33 -15.80 -21.50 -13.49
C ILE A 33 -14.72 -21.72 -12.44
N ILE A 34 -13.50 -21.28 -12.72
CA ILE A 34 -12.40 -21.14 -11.77
C ILE A 34 -12.25 -19.65 -11.48
N PHE A 35 -12.48 -19.28 -10.22
CA PHE A 35 -12.39 -17.90 -9.74
C PHE A 35 -11.21 -17.79 -8.79
N ILE A 36 -10.21 -16.99 -9.16
CA ILE A 36 -9.00 -16.74 -8.37
C ILE A 36 -9.17 -15.40 -7.68
N SER A 37 -9.14 -15.39 -6.35
CA SER A 37 -9.25 -14.16 -5.55
C SER A 37 -8.62 -14.36 -4.17
N HIS A 38 -8.02 -13.30 -3.65
CA HIS A 38 -7.58 -13.20 -2.25
C HIS A 38 -8.64 -12.53 -1.35
N LYS A 39 -9.78 -12.10 -1.91
CA LYS A 39 -10.86 -11.43 -1.17
C LYS A 39 -11.88 -12.45 -0.66
N LEU A 40 -11.76 -12.80 0.62
CA LEU A 40 -12.54 -13.87 1.23
C LEU A 40 -14.06 -13.66 1.14
N ASN A 41 -14.56 -12.43 1.23
CA ASN A 41 -16.00 -12.17 1.09
C ASN A 41 -16.52 -12.57 -0.29
N GLU A 42 -15.71 -12.39 -1.34
CA GLU A 42 -16.06 -12.79 -2.71
C GLU A 42 -16.06 -14.30 -2.85
N VAL A 43 -15.03 -14.97 -2.32
CA VAL A 43 -14.93 -16.44 -2.33
C VAL A 43 -16.13 -17.07 -1.62
N ARG A 44 -16.48 -16.58 -0.42
CA ARG A 44 -17.61 -17.05 0.36
C ARG A 44 -18.95 -16.82 -0.35
N ALA A 45 -19.10 -15.69 -1.03
CA ALA A 45 -20.33 -15.36 -1.73
C ALA A 45 -20.52 -16.17 -3.03
N LEU A 46 -19.45 -16.37 -3.81
CA LEU A 46 -19.55 -16.81 -5.20
C LEU A 46 -19.25 -18.31 -5.40
N THR A 47 -18.41 -18.91 -4.56
CA THR A 47 -17.84 -20.23 -4.85
C THR A 47 -18.53 -21.36 -4.08
N HIS A 48 -18.69 -22.50 -4.75
CA HIS A 48 -19.23 -23.72 -4.14
C HIS A 48 -18.17 -24.47 -3.33
N ARG A 49 -16.91 -24.41 -3.77
CA ARG A 49 -15.74 -25.01 -3.13
C ARG A 49 -14.51 -24.18 -3.47
N CYS A 50 -13.51 -24.18 -2.61
CA CYS A 50 -12.24 -23.53 -2.89
C CYS A 50 -11.04 -24.41 -2.50
N THR A 51 -9.94 -24.24 -3.24
CA THR A 51 -8.64 -24.82 -2.90
C THR A 51 -7.73 -23.69 -2.51
N VAL A 52 -7.08 -23.80 -1.35
CA VAL A 52 -6.15 -22.81 -0.84
C VAL A 52 -4.73 -23.24 -1.21
N LEU A 53 -4.00 -22.36 -1.88
CA LEU A 53 -2.60 -22.56 -2.21
C LEU A 53 -1.70 -21.73 -1.29
N ARG A 54 -0.62 -22.34 -0.78
CA ARG A 54 0.42 -21.67 0.00
C ARG A 54 1.78 -22.21 -0.41
N HIS A 55 2.73 -21.33 -0.74
CA HIS A 55 4.07 -21.70 -1.21
C HIS A 55 4.07 -22.73 -2.36
N GLY A 56 3.17 -22.57 -3.33
CA GLY A 56 3.06 -23.45 -4.50
C GLY A 56 2.50 -24.85 -4.19
N ARG A 57 1.95 -25.07 -2.98
CA ARG A 57 1.35 -26.34 -2.56
C ARG A 57 -0.09 -26.12 -2.10
N VAL A 58 -0.90 -27.18 -2.16
CA VAL A 58 -2.25 -27.18 -1.59
C VAL A 58 -2.14 -27.16 -0.07
N ALA A 59 -2.58 -26.06 0.53
CA ALA A 59 -2.60 -25.87 1.99
C ALA A 59 -3.92 -26.35 2.61
N GLY A 60 -5.00 -26.39 1.83
CA GLY A 60 -6.30 -26.84 2.29
C GLY A 60 -7.35 -26.83 1.18
N ARG A 61 -8.48 -27.47 1.45
CA ARG A 61 -9.68 -27.43 0.62
C ARG A 61 -10.86 -27.09 1.52
N VAL A 62 -11.78 -26.29 0.98
CA VAL A 62 -13.01 -25.88 1.66
C VAL A 62 -14.15 -26.25 0.74
N ASP A 63 -14.95 -27.23 1.15
CA ASP A 63 -16.07 -27.74 0.35
C ASP A 63 -17.34 -26.89 0.50
N ASP A 64 -17.39 -26.01 1.49
CA ASP A 64 -18.49 -25.05 1.69
C ASP A 64 -17.96 -23.68 2.15
N PRO A 65 -17.50 -22.83 1.21
CA PRO A 65 -17.01 -21.50 1.51
C PRO A 65 -18.08 -20.59 2.14
N ALA A 66 -19.35 -20.74 1.80
CA ALA A 66 -20.42 -19.86 2.30
C ALA A 66 -20.54 -19.96 3.84
N ASN A 67 -20.46 -21.19 4.36
CA ASN A 67 -20.55 -21.47 5.80
C ASN A 67 -19.20 -21.49 6.52
N THR A 68 -18.08 -21.37 5.81
CA THR A 68 -16.75 -21.25 6.43
C THR A 68 -16.47 -19.78 6.78
N THR A 69 -15.94 -19.54 7.99
CA THR A 69 -15.60 -18.17 8.42
C THR A 69 -14.40 -17.63 7.65
N SER A 70 -14.37 -16.31 7.41
CA SER A 70 -13.23 -15.66 6.77
C SER A 70 -11.93 -15.89 7.58
N SER A 71 -12.00 -15.94 8.92
CA SER A 71 -10.82 -16.23 9.76
C SER A 71 -10.25 -17.64 9.50
N ALA A 72 -11.10 -18.66 9.42
CA ALA A 72 -10.64 -20.03 9.15
C ALA A 72 -10.01 -20.16 7.76
N MET A 73 -10.60 -19.55 6.74
CA MET A 73 -10.04 -19.54 5.39
C MET A 73 -8.70 -18.77 5.34
N ALA A 74 -8.63 -17.62 6.03
CA ALA A 74 -7.42 -16.84 6.18
C ALA A 74 -6.29 -17.64 6.86
N GLN A 75 -6.61 -18.42 7.89
CA GLN A 75 -5.65 -19.29 8.56
C GLN A 75 -5.10 -20.36 7.62
N LEU A 76 -5.90 -20.93 6.72
CA LEU A 76 -5.40 -21.83 5.68
C LEU A 76 -4.40 -21.11 4.75
N MET A 77 -4.74 -19.88 4.34
CA MET A 77 -3.90 -19.07 3.43
C MET A 77 -2.57 -18.67 4.08
N CYS A 78 -2.56 -18.26 5.34
CA CYS A 78 -1.37 -17.77 6.03
C CYS A 78 -0.62 -18.85 6.84
N GLY A 79 -1.30 -19.92 7.23
CA GLY A 79 -0.73 -21.03 8.02
C GLY A 79 -0.70 -20.80 9.53
N HIS A 80 -1.25 -19.70 10.01
CA HIS A 80 -1.40 -19.37 11.42
C HIS A 80 -2.69 -18.57 11.61
N GLU A 81 -3.19 -18.51 12.84
CA GLU A 81 -4.35 -17.70 13.17
C GLU A 81 -4.08 -16.22 12.83
N ILE A 82 -5.10 -15.54 12.30
CA ILE A 82 -5.03 -14.12 11.96
C ILE A 82 -5.86 -13.35 12.98
N VAL A 83 -5.20 -12.94 14.04
CA VAL A 83 -5.75 -12.00 15.02
C VAL A 83 -5.48 -10.57 14.50
N PRO A 84 -6.50 -9.69 14.41
CA PRO A 84 -6.27 -8.28 14.13
C PRO A 84 -5.31 -7.68 15.17
N PRO A 85 -4.31 -6.88 14.78
CA PRO A 85 -3.33 -6.40 15.72
C PRO A 85 -3.99 -5.47 16.75
N ALA A 86 -3.67 -5.68 18.03
CA ALA A 86 -4.27 -4.96 19.12
C ALA A 86 -3.85 -3.48 19.08
N ARG A 87 -4.84 -2.58 19.11
CA ARG A 87 -4.59 -1.14 19.15
C ARG A 87 -4.34 -0.73 20.60
N GLY A 88 -3.07 -0.69 21.01
CA GLY A 88 -2.69 -0.17 22.34
C GLY A 88 -3.11 1.29 22.57
N PRO A 89 -3.13 1.78 23.82
CA PRO A 89 -3.34 3.18 24.11
C PRO A 89 -2.25 4.04 23.43
N SER A 90 -2.61 5.26 23.04
CA SER A 90 -1.68 6.26 22.50
C SER A 90 -2.03 7.60 23.12
N THR A 91 -0.99 8.38 23.48
CA THR A 91 -1.12 9.76 23.93
C THR A 91 -0.56 10.66 22.83
N PRO A 92 -1.43 11.22 21.95
CA PRO A 92 -0.96 12.01 20.82
C PRO A 92 -0.12 13.20 21.27
N GLY A 93 1.03 13.40 20.62
CA GLY A 93 1.93 14.51 20.87
C GLY A 93 1.54 15.80 20.11
N ALA A 94 2.55 16.62 19.80
CA ALA A 94 2.37 17.83 19.01
C ALA A 94 1.92 17.54 17.56
N ALA A 95 1.31 18.52 16.90
CA ALA A 95 0.97 18.42 15.48
C ALA A 95 2.23 18.33 14.61
N VAL A 96 2.35 17.25 13.83
CA VAL A 96 3.48 16.98 12.93
C VAL A 96 3.14 17.26 11.46
N LEU A 97 1.86 17.27 11.10
CA LEU A 97 1.37 17.74 9.80
C LEU A 97 0.19 18.68 10.05
N THR A 98 0.19 19.85 9.45
CA THR A 98 -1.00 20.72 9.42
C THR A 98 -1.28 21.19 8.00
N LEU A 99 -2.55 21.14 7.62
CA LEU A 99 -3.11 21.76 6.43
C LEU A 99 -4.10 22.83 6.90
N ASN A 100 -3.99 24.04 6.35
CA ASN A 100 -4.89 25.15 6.65
C ASN A 100 -5.42 25.72 5.35
N GLY A 101 -6.70 25.48 5.08
CA GLY A 101 -7.44 26.02 3.93
C GLY A 101 -6.89 25.60 2.56
N ILE A 102 -6.41 24.35 2.45
CA ILE A 102 -5.85 23.84 1.19
C ILE A 102 -6.93 23.74 0.13
N SER A 103 -6.73 24.46 -0.98
CA SER A 103 -7.61 24.41 -2.14
C SER A 103 -6.82 24.11 -3.41
N THR A 104 -7.42 23.36 -4.32
CA THR A 104 -6.84 23.03 -5.64
C THR A 104 -7.88 23.16 -6.74
N SER A 105 -7.40 23.51 -7.92
CA SER A 105 -8.16 23.73 -9.15
C SER A 105 -8.39 22.42 -9.87
N ARG A 106 -9.44 22.34 -10.68
CA ARG A 106 -9.95 21.08 -11.25
C ARG A 106 -9.20 20.60 -12.50
N HIS A 107 -7.89 20.84 -12.59
CA HIS A 107 -7.09 20.53 -13.78
C HIS A 107 -6.83 19.03 -13.97
N SER A 108 -6.78 18.24 -12.88
CA SER A 108 -6.64 16.78 -12.94
C SER A 108 -7.33 16.11 -11.74
N GLY A 109 -8.59 15.72 -11.94
CA GLY A 109 -9.42 15.08 -10.91
C GLY A 109 -10.09 16.06 -9.96
N THR A 110 -10.48 15.56 -8.79
CA THR A 110 -11.34 16.30 -7.86
C THR A 110 -10.58 17.41 -7.14
N ALA A 111 -11.13 18.62 -7.25
CA ALA A 111 -10.65 19.81 -6.59
C ALA A 111 -10.83 19.71 -5.07
N LEU A 112 -9.81 20.12 -4.33
CA LEU A 112 -9.90 20.32 -2.89
C LEU A 112 -10.47 21.72 -2.64
N ARG A 113 -11.36 21.85 -1.65
CA ARG A 113 -11.98 23.12 -1.28
C ARG A 113 -11.80 23.33 0.22
N ASP A 114 -10.98 24.30 0.58
CA ASP A 114 -10.76 24.76 1.96
C ASP A 114 -10.46 23.62 2.96
N VAL A 115 -9.60 22.68 2.57
CA VAL A 115 -9.29 21.51 3.39
C VAL A 115 -8.35 21.89 4.53
N SER A 116 -8.81 21.69 5.76
CA SER A 116 -8.03 21.89 6.97
C SER A 116 -8.01 20.62 7.82
N LEU A 117 -6.81 20.17 8.20
CA LEU A 117 -6.60 19.02 9.06
C LEU A 117 -5.27 19.13 9.80
N ALA A 118 -5.15 18.41 10.91
CA ALA A 118 -3.88 18.25 11.61
C ALA A 118 -3.70 16.78 11.99
N VAL A 119 -2.46 16.30 11.91
CA VAL A 119 -2.05 14.98 12.38
C VAL A 119 -1.01 15.17 13.48
N ARG A 120 -1.21 14.52 14.62
CA ARG A 120 -0.31 14.57 15.78
C ARG A 120 0.72 13.45 15.76
N ALA A 121 1.83 13.65 16.46
CA ALA A 121 2.78 12.57 16.70
C ALA A 121 2.08 11.41 17.44
N GLY A 122 2.33 10.16 17.03
CA GLY A 122 1.65 8.99 17.58
C GLY A 122 0.17 8.85 17.18
N GLU A 123 -0.29 9.58 16.16
CA GLU A 123 -1.64 9.47 15.61
C GLU A 123 -1.63 8.74 14.26
N ILE A 124 -2.61 7.84 14.07
CA ILE A 124 -2.94 7.28 12.75
C ILE A 124 -4.29 7.85 12.33
N LEU A 125 -4.26 8.76 11.34
CA LEU A 125 -5.46 9.34 10.73
C LEU A 125 -5.85 8.57 9.47
N GLY A 126 -7.02 7.93 9.48
CA GLY A 126 -7.59 7.28 8.31
C GLY A 126 -8.44 8.26 7.48
N ILE A 127 -8.17 8.34 6.18
CA ILE A 127 -8.99 9.12 5.23
C ILE A 127 -9.73 8.14 4.33
N ALA A 128 -11.05 8.10 4.47
CA ALA A 128 -11.93 7.22 3.70
C ALA A 128 -12.90 8.03 2.84
N GLY A 129 -13.33 7.46 1.71
CA GLY A 129 -14.32 8.05 0.83
C GLY A 129 -14.47 7.23 -0.45
N VAL A 130 -15.48 7.56 -1.25
CA VAL A 130 -15.69 6.94 -2.57
C VAL A 130 -14.58 7.38 -3.54
N SER A 131 -14.26 6.54 -4.52
CA SER A 131 -13.30 6.88 -5.57
C SER A 131 -13.70 8.21 -6.23
N GLY A 132 -12.72 9.10 -6.39
CA GLY A 132 -12.97 10.42 -6.96
C GLY A 132 -13.37 11.51 -5.96
N ASN A 133 -13.35 11.27 -4.64
CA ASN A 133 -13.65 12.32 -3.64
C ASN A 133 -12.44 13.17 -3.23
N GLY A 134 -11.34 13.12 -3.99
CA GLY A 134 -10.17 13.98 -3.76
C GLY A 134 -9.11 13.41 -2.82
N GLN A 135 -9.22 12.16 -2.37
CA GLN A 135 -8.19 11.49 -1.56
C GLN A 135 -6.83 11.47 -2.27
N ARG A 136 -6.83 11.18 -3.58
CA ARG A 136 -5.61 11.25 -4.42
C ARG A 136 -5.05 12.67 -4.48
N ALA A 137 -5.91 13.67 -4.72
CA ALA A 137 -5.50 15.06 -4.79
C ALA A 137 -4.89 15.54 -3.46
N LEU A 138 -5.49 15.14 -2.33
CA LEU A 138 -4.97 15.42 -1.00
C LEU A 138 -3.60 14.76 -0.78
N ALA A 139 -3.45 13.50 -1.17
CA ALA A 139 -2.18 12.79 -1.07
C ALA A 139 -1.09 13.41 -1.96
N GLU A 140 -1.43 13.88 -3.16
CA GLU A 140 -0.52 14.57 -4.06
C GLU A 140 -0.07 15.94 -3.51
N VAL A 141 -0.96 16.69 -2.87
CA VAL A 141 -0.59 17.96 -2.22
C VAL A 141 0.34 17.70 -1.04
N ILE A 142 -0.02 16.77 -0.14
CA ILE A 142 0.81 16.44 1.02
C ILE A 142 2.19 15.95 0.59
N SER A 143 2.26 15.13 -0.46
CA SER A 143 3.52 14.61 -1.03
C SER A 143 4.28 15.59 -1.91
N GLY A 144 3.82 16.84 -2.05
CA GLY A 144 4.48 17.87 -2.85
C GLY A 144 4.45 17.61 -4.37
N VAL A 145 3.69 16.63 -4.85
CA VAL A 145 3.49 16.36 -6.29
C VAL A 145 2.58 17.42 -6.92
N ARG A 146 1.61 17.91 -6.15
CA ARG A 146 0.66 18.92 -6.58
C ARG A 146 0.82 20.19 -5.75
N VAL A 147 0.95 21.32 -6.42
CA VAL A 147 0.98 22.63 -5.77
C VAL A 147 -0.47 23.06 -5.46
N PRO A 148 -0.81 23.45 -4.23
CA PRO A 148 -2.12 24.01 -3.92
C PRO A 148 -2.23 25.45 -4.45
N ASP A 149 -3.43 25.85 -4.85
CA ASP A 149 -3.69 27.23 -5.30
C ASP A 149 -3.84 28.19 -4.11
N ALA A 150 -4.28 27.67 -2.97
CA ALA A 150 -4.45 28.40 -1.73
C ALA A 150 -4.21 27.50 -0.51
N GLY A 151 -3.99 28.15 0.63
CA GLY A 151 -3.76 27.49 1.92
C GLY A 151 -2.29 27.36 2.30
N ARG A 152 -2.04 26.74 3.45
CA ARG A 152 -0.70 26.56 4.02
C ARG A 152 -0.53 25.14 4.55
N MET A 153 0.65 24.59 4.33
CA MET A 153 1.07 23.29 4.87
C MET A 153 2.31 23.45 5.76
N THR A 154 2.32 22.78 6.91
CA THR A 154 3.52 22.61 7.73
C THR A 154 3.81 21.14 7.98
N ILE A 155 5.09 20.78 8.01
CA ILE A 155 5.59 19.44 8.32
C ILE A 155 6.64 19.59 9.41
N ALA A 156 6.45 18.88 10.53
CA ALA A 156 7.32 18.92 11.71
C ALA A 156 7.67 20.36 12.16
N GLY A 157 6.66 21.23 12.20
CA GLY A 157 6.80 22.64 12.59
C GLY A 157 7.35 23.57 11.50
N GLN A 158 7.80 23.04 10.36
CA GLN A 158 8.37 23.84 9.27
C GLN A 158 7.34 24.09 8.18
N LYS A 159 7.25 25.35 7.72
CA LYS A 159 6.37 25.73 6.61
C LYS A 159 6.91 25.17 5.29
N VAL A 160 6.03 24.55 4.50
CA VAL A 160 6.36 24.13 3.14
C VAL A 160 6.32 25.36 2.23
N SER A 161 7.51 25.85 1.85
CA SER A 161 7.65 27.03 0.98
C SER A 161 7.61 26.65 -0.50
N ARG A 162 8.11 25.47 -0.85
CA ARG A 162 8.09 24.94 -2.20
C ARG A 162 7.57 23.51 -2.18
N PHE A 163 6.61 23.26 -3.07
CA PHE A 163 5.94 21.98 -3.19
C PHE A 163 6.68 21.15 -4.22
N SER A 164 7.57 20.29 -3.71
CA SER A 164 8.18 19.23 -4.48
C SER A 164 8.35 18.00 -3.60
N PRO A 165 8.32 16.77 -4.17
CA PRO A 165 8.55 15.56 -3.38
C PRO A 165 9.87 15.61 -2.62
N ARG A 166 10.95 16.14 -3.24
CA ARG A 166 12.26 16.26 -2.60
C ARG A 166 12.23 17.13 -1.35
N GLU A 167 11.54 18.27 -1.39
CA GLU A 167 11.52 19.23 -0.29
C GLU A 167 10.68 18.74 0.88
N VAL A 168 9.48 18.23 0.63
CA VAL A 168 8.66 17.66 1.72
C VAL A 168 9.34 16.46 2.37
N GLN A 169 10.07 15.67 1.58
CA GLN A 169 10.84 14.53 2.06
C GLN A 169 12.06 14.94 2.89
N ALA A 170 12.65 16.12 2.61
CA ALA A 170 13.69 16.72 3.44
C ALA A 170 13.14 17.25 4.77
N LEU A 171 11.86 17.63 4.82
CA LEU A 171 11.16 17.99 6.06
C LEU A 171 10.75 16.78 6.92
N GLY A 172 10.99 15.56 6.44
CA GLY A 172 10.70 14.32 7.17
C GLY A 172 9.40 13.62 6.75
N LEU A 173 8.84 13.95 5.57
CA LEU A 173 7.72 13.20 5.01
C LEU A 173 8.20 11.92 4.28
N GLY A 174 7.69 10.77 4.67
CA GLY A 174 7.74 9.53 3.89
C GLY A 174 6.46 9.37 3.06
N ARG A 175 6.55 8.74 1.88
CA ARG A 175 5.41 8.59 0.98
C ARG A 175 5.36 7.21 0.33
N ILE A 176 4.23 6.54 0.51
CA ILE A 176 3.85 5.34 -0.25
C ILE A 176 2.69 5.73 -1.19
N PRO A 177 2.93 5.82 -2.52
CA PRO A 177 1.92 6.21 -3.49
C PRO A 177 0.91 5.08 -3.74
N GLU A 178 -0.21 5.42 -4.36
CA GLU A 178 -1.25 4.47 -4.76
C GLU A 178 -0.73 3.45 -5.79
N ASP A 179 -0.03 3.94 -6.82
CA ASP A 179 0.58 3.08 -7.83
C ASP A 179 2.01 2.69 -7.42
N ARG A 180 2.12 1.47 -6.91
CA ARG A 180 3.40 0.86 -6.52
C ARG A 180 4.34 0.52 -7.69
N MET A 181 3.82 0.30 -8.89
CA MET A 181 4.57 -0.20 -10.04
C MET A 181 5.18 0.89 -10.92
N THR A 182 4.57 2.08 -10.91
CA THR A 182 5.04 3.21 -11.74
C THR A 182 5.61 4.33 -10.90
N THR A 183 4.96 4.65 -9.79
CA THR A 183 5.31 5.79 -8.94
C THR A 183 6.10 5.34 -7.71
N GLY A 184 5.73 4.17 -7.17
CA GLY A 184 6.38 3.59 -6.00
C GLY A 184 7.80 3.14 -6.33
N LEU A 185 7.93 2.08 -7.11
CA LEU A 185 9.19 1.49 -7.55
C LEU A 185 9.30 1.58 -9.07
N VAL A 186 10.51 1.76 -9.59
CA VAL A 186 10.78 1.67 -11.02
C VAL A 186 11.03 0.20 -11.36
N THR A 187 10.01 -0.46 -11.87
CA THR A 187 9.94 -1.93 -12.05
C THR A 187 10.99 -2.51 -12.99
N ASN A 188 11.52 -1.70 -13.92
CA ASN A 188 12.58 -2.12 -14.84
C ASN A 188 13.99 -2.09 -14.23
N LEU A 189 14.17 -1.45 -13.07
CA LEU A 189 15.45 -1.40 -12.38
C LEU A 189 15.62 -2.60 -11.44
N PRO A 190 16.88 -2.94 -11.10
CA PRO A 190 17.17 -3.76 -9.92
C PRO A 190 16.46 -3.22 -8.68
N LEU A 191 16.02 -4.12 -7.80
CA LEU A 191 15.34 -3.77 -6.56
C LEU A 191 16.19 -2.80 -5.73
N ALA A 192 17.50 -3.04 -5.63
CA ALA A 192 18.41 -2.17 -4.90
C ALA A 192 18.40 -0.73 -5.40
N ASP A 193 18.50 -0.54 -6.71
CA ASP A 193 18.50 0.79 -7.34
C ASP A 193 17.15 1.47 -7.15
N SER A 194 16.06 0.74 -7.40
CA SER A 194 14.70 1.27 -7.26
C SER A 194 14.38 1.67 -5.81
N MET A 195 14.95 0.99 -4.82
CA MET A 195 14.73 1.31 -3.41
C MET A 195 15.46 2.58 -2.99
N VAL A 196 16.59 2.96 -3.60
CA VAL A 196 17.31 4.16 -3.15
C VAL A 196 16.87 5.44 -3.86
N LEU A 197 16.13 5.36 -4.98
CA LEU A 197 15.76 6.52 -5.81
C LEU A 197 15.27 7.76 -5.04
N PRO A 198 14.36 7.67 -4.04
CA PRO A 198 13.91 8.86 -3.32
C PRO A 198 15.04 9.55 -2.54
N ARG A 199 16.08 8.81 -2.13
CA ARG A 199 17.22 9.29 -1.34
C ARG A 199 18.54 9.21 -2.10
N ILE A 200 18.52 8.97 -3.41
CA ILE A 200 19.72 8.63 -4.18
C ILE A 200 20.78 9.73 -4.11
N GLY A 201 20.38 11.00 -4.04
CA GLY A 201 21.29 12.14 -3.93
C GLY A 201 21.85 12.41 -2.53
N THR A 202 21.47 11.63 -1.51
CA THR A 202 21.98 11.80 -0.15
C THR A 202 23.39 11.23 0.01
N ALA A 203 24.10 11.67 1.05
CA ALA A 203 25.44 11.19 1.36
C ALA A 203 25.51 9.66 1.63
N ALA A 204 24.38 9.02 1.94
CA ALA A 204 24.30 7.57 2.14
C ALA A 204 24.58 6.81 0.83
N PHE A 205 24.05 7.30 -0.30
CA PHE A 205 24.10 6.58 -1.58
C PHE A 205 24.89 7.29 -2.67
N SER A 206 25.28 8.54 -2.44
CA SER A 206 26.07 9.34 -3.38
C SER A 206 27.15 10.15 -2.70
N SER A 207 28.21 10.46 -3.44
CA SER A 207 29.25 11.42 -3.05
C SER A 207 29.71 12.19 -4.28
N ARG A 208 29.68 13.53 -4.22
CA ARG A 208 30.12 14.41 -5.34
C ARG A 208 29.52 14.04 -6.71
N GLY A 209 28.25 13.61 -6.73
CA GLY A 209 27.53 13.21 -7.95
C GLY A 209 27.78 11.76 -8.42
N LEU A 210 28.66 11.01 -7.76
CA LEU A 210 28.89 9.60 -8.03
C LEU A 210 28.09 8.73 -7.05
N LEU A 211 27.45 7.68 -7.58
CA LEU A 211 26.73 6.69 -6.77
C LEU A 211 27.72 5.82 -5.98
N LYS A 212 27.23 5.22 -4.88
CA LYS A 212 27.94 4.25 -4.05
C LYS A 212 27.28 2.86 -4.19
N PRO A 213 27.62 2.06 -5.24
CA PRO A 213 26.92 0.82 -5.54
C PRO A 213 26.91 -0.18 -4.37
N ASP A 214 28.00 -0.26 -3.63
CA ASP A 214 28.10 -1.19 -2.49
C ASP A 214 27.20 -0.77 -1.32
N ALA A 215 27.07 0.54 -1.07
CA ALA A 215 26.14 1.04 -0.06
C ALA A 215 24.67 0.83 -0.47
N ILE A 216 24.37 1.02 -1.76
CA ILE A 216 23.03 0.77 -2.33
C ILE A 216 22.67 -0.72 -2.20
N ARG A 217 23.61 -1.62 -2.54
CA ARG A 217 23.43 -3.07 -2.40
C ARG A 217 23.26 -3.49 -0.95
N ALA A 218 24.13 -3.03 -0.06
CA ALA A 218 24.08 -3.35 1.37
C ALA A 218 22.75 -2.91 2.01
N PHE A 219 22.29 -1.69 1.69
CA PHE A 219 20.99 -1.20 2.13
C PHE A 219 19.85 -2.12 1.67
N ALA A 220 19.83 -2.50 0.39
CA ALA A 220 18.80 -3.37 -0.14
C ALA A 220 18.80 -4.75 0.52
N GLU A 221 19.97 -5.35 0.76
CA GLU A 221 20.12 -6.63 1.46
C GLU A 221 19.60 -6.57 2.90
N GLU A 222 19.92 -5.49 3.62
CA GLU A 222 19.40 -5.24 4.96
C GLU A 222 17.87 -5.15 4.96
N GLN A 223 17.29 -4.37 4.04
CA GLN A 223 15.84 -4.21 3.95
C GLN A 223 15.13 -5.50 3.52
N ILE A 224 15.72 -6.27 2.60
CA ILE A 224 15.20 -7.59 2.19
C ILE A 224 15.10 -8.52 3.38
N LYS A 225 16.14 -8.56 4.22
CA LYS A 225 16.18 -9.38 5.44
C LYS A 225 15.20 -8.87 6.49
N ALA A 226 15.20 -7.57 6.77
CA ALA A 226 14.39 -6.97 7.84
C ALA A 226 12.88 -7.06 7.59
N TYR A 227 12.45 -6.98 6.32
CA TYR A 227 11.03 -7.00 5.94
C TYR A 227 10.57 -8.33 5.31
N ASP A 228 11.46 -9.33 5.27
CA ASP A 228 11.18 -10.63 4.68
C ASP A 228 10.66 -10.52 3.23
N ILE A 229 11.39 -9.78 2.40
CA ILE A 229 11.05 -9.54 0.99
C ILE A 229 11.49 -10.77 0.19
N ARG A 230 10.52 -11.53 -0.32
CA ARG A 230 10.78 -12.77 -1.07
C ARG A 230 11.26 -12.44 -2.47
N CYS A 231 12.58 -12.49 -2.67
CA CYS A 231 13.23 -12.37 -3.96
C CYS A 231 14.58 -13.13 -3.94
N PRO A 232 15.14 -13.50 -5.11
CA PRO A 232 16.48 -14.10 -5.20
C PRO A 232 17.61 -13.22 -4.64
N GLY A 233 17.41 -11.90 -4.58
CA GLY A 233 18.39 -10.96 -4.05
C GLY A 233 18.20 -9.52 -4.55
N PRO A 234 19.07 -8.59 -4.13
CA PRO A 234 18.97 -7.15 -4.40
C PRO A 234 19.01 -6.77 -5.89
N MET A 235 19.62 -7.63 -6.72
CA MET A 235 19.73 -7.41 -8.16
C MET A 235 18.53 -7.92 -8.97
N THR A 236 17.54 -8.52 -8.31
CA THR A 236 16.28 -8.93 -8.95
C THR A 236 15.58 -7.70 -9.50
N ARG A 237 15.03 -7.76 -10.72
CA ARG A 237 14.18 -6.68 -11.24
C ARG A 237 13.00 -6.45 -10.31
N ALA A 238 12.74 -5.20 -9.92
CA ALA A 238 11.64 -4.88 -9.02
C ALA A 238 10.29 -5.40 -9.56
N GLY A 239 10.06 -5.29 -10.88
CA GLY A 239 8.83 -5.79 -11.52
C GLY A 239 8.62 -7.31 -11.50
N ALA A 240 9.63 -8.11 -11.13
CA ALA A 240 9.49 -9.55 -10.97
C ALA A 240 8.93 -9.96 -9.60
N LEU A 241 8.84 -9.02 -8.65
CA LEU A 241 8.27 -9.28 -7.32
C LEU A 241 6.74 -9.31 -7.40
N SER A 242 6.12 -10.15 -6.56
CA SER A 242 4.66 -10.11 -6.37
C SER A 242 4.22 -8.79 -5.71
N GLY A 243 2.95 -8.42 -5.87
CA GLY A 243 2.39 -7.20 -5.29
C GLY A 243 2.64 -7.03 -3.79
N GLY A 244 2.55 -8.11 -3.01
CA GLY A 244 2.88 -8.10 -1.58
C GLY A 244 4.35 -7.84 -1.27
N ASN A 245 5.27 -8.40 -2.07
CA ASN A 245 6.71 -8.16 -1.89
C ASN A 245 7.12 -6.75 -2.34
N LEU A 246 6.50 -6.24 -3.41
CA LEU A 246 6.63 -4.83 -3.80
C LEU A 246 6.17 -3.89 -2.70
N GLN A 247 5.05 -4.20 -2.04
CA GLN A 247 4.55 -3.40 -0.94
C GLN A 247 5.48 -3.44 0.27
N LYS A 248 6.00 -4.62 0.63
CA LYS A 248 7.03 -4.76 1.67
C LYS A 248 8.28 -3.95 1.34
N ALA A 249 8.75 -3.99 0.10
CA ALA A 249 9.90 -3.22 -0.36
C ALA A 249 9.67 -1.70 -0.28
N LEU A 250 8.47 -1.24 -0.66
CA LEU A 250 8.09 0.16 -0.52
C LEU A 250 8.05 0.61 0.93
N LEU A 251 7.43 -0.20 1.80
CA LEU A 251 7.39 0.09 3.23
C LEU A 251 8.80 0.14 3.80
N ALA A 252 9.62 -0.88 3.53
CA ALA A 252 11.01 -0.96 3.99
C ALA A 252 11.81 0.28 3.62
N ARG A 253 11.74 0.68 2.35
CA ARG A 253 12.41 1.89 1.85
C ARG A 253 11.99 3.15 2.60
N GLU A 254 10.69 3.38 2.75
CA GLU A 254 10.22 4.63 3.35
C GLU A 254 10.48 4.68 4.85
N LEU A 255 10.41 3.54 5.53
CA LEU A 255 10.62 3.45 6.98
C LEU A 255 12.09 3.47 7.39
N ALA A 256 13.01 3.06 6.52
CA ALA A 256 14.44 3.04 6.84
C ALA A 256 15.08 4.43 7.10
N PHE A 257 14.32 5.51 6.94
CA PHE A 257 14.78 6.89 7.16
C PHE A 257 13.96 7.62 8.24
N ASP A 258 13.29 6.88 9.12
CA ASP A 258 12.56 7.41 10.29
C ASP A 258 11.70 8.63 9.96
N PRO A 259 10.70 8.49 9.05
CA PRO A 259 9.86 9.61 8.65
C PRO A 259 9.06 10.15 9.84
N LYS A 260 9.04 11.48 9.98
CA LYS A 260 8.23 12.18 10.99
C LYS A 260 6.74 12.13 10.69
N VAL A 261 6.41 12.06 9.40
CA VAL A 261 5.05 11.91 8.88
C VAL A 261 5.11 10.91 7.74
N LEU A 262 4.29 9.87 7.77
CA LEU A 262 4.17 8.91 6.69
C LEU A 262 2.79 9.04 6.04
N ILE A 263 2.74 9.35 4.75
CA ILE A 263 1.51 9.26 3.97
C ILE A 263 1.49 7.95 3.18
N VAL A 264 0.42 7.18 3.35
CA VAL A 264 0.24 5.91 2.66
C VAL A 264 -1.09 5.88 1.94
N SER A 265 -1.04 5.76 0.63
CA SER A 265 -2.23 5.63 -0.21
C SER A 265 -2.52 4.15 -0.46
N GLN A 266 -3.75 3.73 -0.13
CA GLN A 266 -4.23 2.35 -0.35
C GLN A 266 -3.27 1.26 0.19
N PRO A 267 -2.84 1.32 1.47
CA PRO A 267 -1.79 0.45 2.04
C PRO A 267 -2.02 -1.04 1.85
N THR A 268 -3.28 -1.46 1.80
CA THR A 268 -3.70 -2.86 1.81
C THR A 268 -4.32 -3.32 0.49
N ARG A 269 -4.31 -2.50 -0.56
CA ARG A 269 -4.96 -2.86 -1.84
C ARG A 269 -4.18 -3.94 -2.57
N GLY A 270 -4.91 -4.96 -3.04
CA GLY A 270 -4.33 -6.07 -3.80
C GLY A 270 -3.27 -6.81 -3.00
N LEU A 271 -3.51 -6.96 -1.69
CA LEU A 271 -2.70 -7.73 -0.76
C LEU A 271 -3.56 -8.82 -0.15
N ASP A 272 -2.94 -9.98 0.07
CA ASP A 272 -3.53 -10.98 0.94
C ASP A 272 -3.61 -10.47 2.39
N ILE A 273 -4.41 -11.18 3.18
CA ILE A 273 -4.70 -10.82 4.56
C ILE A 273 -3.45 -10.85 5.47
N GLY A 274 -2.47 -11.70 5.19
CA GLY A 274 -1.23 -11.77 5.94
C GLY A 274 -0.34 -10.55 5.70
N ALA A 275 -0.18 -10.16 4.43
CA ALA A 275 0.52 -8.95 4.04
C ALA A 275 -0.18 -7.68 4.58
N ALA A 276 -1.52 -7.65 4.56
CA ALA A 276 -2.28 -6.54 5.14
C ALA A 276 -2.07 -6.45 6.67
N ARG A 277 -2.07 -7.59 7.39
CA ARG A 277 -1.80 -7.63 8.83
C ARG A 277 -0.41 -7.08 9.16
N PHE A 278 0.61 -7.52 8.42
CA PHE A 278 1.99 -7.05 8.59
C PHE A 278 2.09 -5.52 8.48
N ILE A 279 1.40 -4.92 7.50
CA ILE A 279 1.39 -3.46 7.32
C ILE A 279 0.70 -2.77 8.50
N HIS A 280 -0.43 -3.32 8.97
CA HIS A 280 -1.12 -2.77 10.15
C HIS A 280 -0.26 -2.83 11.42
N GLU A 281 0.43 -3.96 11.65
CA GLU A 281 1.39 -4.11 12.75
C GLU A 281 2.47 -3.02 12.67
N LYS A 282 3.07 -2.82 11.49
CA LYS A 282 4.09 -1.76 11.31
C LYS A 282 3.57 -0.36 11.57
N PHE A 283 2.36 -0.02 11.16
CA PHE A 283 1.78 1.28 11.48
C PHE A 283 1.50 1.45 12.98
N LEU A 284 1.14 0.37 13.68
CA LEU A 284 0.94 0.41 15.12
C LEU A 284 2.28 0.51 15.88
N ASP A 285 3.33 -0.15 15.40
CA ASP A 285 4.70 -0.03 15.94
C ASP A 285 5.20 1.43 15.81
N MET A 286 4.99 2.07 14.66
CA MET A 286 5.35 3.48 14.44
C MET A 286 4.57 4.48 15.29
N ARG A 287 3.39 4.05 15.76
CA ARG A 287 2.51 4.89 16.57
C ARG A 287 2.92 4.89 18.04
N ALA A 288 3.56 3.81 18.50
CA ALA A 288 4.00 3.63 19.89
C ALA A 288 5.18 4.55 20.22
#